data_AF-A0AAV3GXY5-F1
#
_entry.id   AF-A0AAV3GXY5-F1
#
_cell.length_a   1.000
_cell.length_b   1.000
_cell.length_c   1.000
_cell.angle_alpha   90.00
_cell.angle_beta   90.00
_cell.angle_gamma   90.00
#
_symmetry.space_group_name_H-M   'P 1'
#
loop_
_entity.id
_entity.type
_entity.pdbx_description
1 polymer ?
#
loop_
_entity_poly.entity_id
_entity_poly.type
_entity_poly.pdbx_seq_one_letter_code
_entity_poly.pdbx_strand_id
1 'polypeptide(L)'
;MDTIMSILYLKEVNEMKVKNPTEKSRIQVGIDKNLKENAEMILEELGLNPTTAITILYKQVVARGEFPVEIKLSEEEKQGIRLQQLTKDMPVDVLDTDEKLEEWFNEA
;
A
#
# COMPACT_ATOMS: atom_id res chain seq x y z
N MET A 1 36.13 42.60 -25.47
CA MET A 1 35.71 41.38 -24.75
C MET A 1 36.32 40.22 -25.48
N ASP A 2 37.23 39.50 -24.81
CA ASP A 2 38.04 38.46 -25.41
C ASP A 2 37.23 37.20 -25.71
N THR A 3 37.49 36.59 -26.86
CA THR A 3 36.88 35.34 -27.33
C THR A 3 36.95 34.22 -26.28
N ILE A 4 38.02 34.20 -25.47
CA ILE A 4 38.22 33.23 -24.39
C ILE A 4 37.17 33.41 -23.29
N MET A 5 36.83 34.65 -22.92
CA MET A 5 35.82 34.92 -21.91
C MET A 5 34.42 34.55 -22.40
N SER A 6 34.15 34.75 -23.69
CA SER A 6 32.88 34.31 -24.32
C SER A 6 32.73 32.79 -24.29
N ILE A 7 33.79 32.05 -24.62
CA ILE A 7 33.78 30.58 -24.61
C ILE A 7 33.66 30.03 -23.19
N LEU A 8 34.37 30.62 -22.22
CA LEU A 8 34.29 30.21 -20.82
C LEU A 8 32.87 30.43 -20.26
N TYR A 9 32.28 31.59 -20.55
CA TYR A 9 30.91 31.91 -20.15
C TYR A 9 29.89 30.97 -20.81
N LEU A 10 30.04 30.67 -22.10
CA LEU A 10 29.17 29.72 -22.80
C LEU A 10 29.31 28.30 -22.25
N LYS A 11 30.52 27.88 -21.85
CA LYS A 11 30.76 26.58 -21.22
C LYS A 11 30.11 26.49 -19.85
N GLU A 12 30.28 27.51 -19.01
CA GLU A 12 29.69 27.57 -17.66
C GLU A 12 28.15 27.62 -17.73
N VAL A 13 27.58 28.38 -18.67
CA VAL A 13 26.13 28.38 -18.94
C VAL A 13 25.63 27.01 -19.41
N ASN A 14 26.42 26.29 -20.20
CA ASN A 14 26.05 24.94 -20.65
C ASN A 14 26.14 23.92 -19.52
N GLU A 15 27.18 23.98 -18.68
CA GLU A 15 27.34 23.15 -17.48
C GLU A 15 26.22 23.39 -16.46
N MET A 16 25.77 24.64 -16.31
CA MET A 16 24.58 24.98 -15.51
C MET A 16 23.26 24.46 -16.11
N LYS A 17 23.17 24.35 -17.45
CA LYS A 17 22.03 23.70 -18.14
C LYS A 17 22.06 22.18 -18.03
N VAL A 18 23.24 21.56 -17.83
CA VAL A 18 23.42 20.14 -17.52
C VAL A 18 23.25 19.91 -16.00
N LYS A 19 22.31 20.60 -15.37
CA LYS A 19 21.74 20.11 -14.10
C LYS A 19 20.81 18.98 -14.48
N ASN A 20 21.28 17.74 -14.32
CA ASN A 20 20.59 16.51 -14.69
C ASN A 20 19.07 16.65 -14.56
N PRO A 21 18.26 16.35 -15.60
CA PRO A 21 16.83 16.18 -15.39
C PRO A 21 16.68 15.18 -14.24
N THR A 22 16.00 15.56 -13.16
CA THR A 22 15.82 14.70 -11.98
C THR A 22 15.56 13.28 -12.42
N GLU A 23 16.51 12.39 -12.14
CA GLU A 23 16.47 11.02 -12.62
C GLU A 23 15.21 10.36 -12.08
N LYS A 24 14.30 9.98 -12.98
CA LYS A 24 13.01 9.42 -12.60
C LYS A 24 13.16 7.91 -12.43
N SER A 25 13.02 7.41 -11.21
CA SER A 25 12.89 5.98 -10.94
C SER A 25 11.47 5.48 -11.23
N ARG A 26 11.32 4.30 -11.82
CA ARG A 26 10.01 3.64 -12.03
C ARG A 26 9.70 2.68 -10.89
N ILE A 27 8.46 2.72 -10.41
CA ILE A 27 7.92 1.76 -9.45
C ILE A 27 6.89 0.90 -10.17
N GLN A 28 7.02 -0.43 -10.07
CA GLN A 28 6.08 -1.41 -10.64
C GLN A 28 5.68 -2.39 -9.54
N VAL A 29 4.38 -2.55 -9.31
CA VAL A 29 3.83 -3.38 -8.24
C VAL A 29 2.60 -4.12 -8.77
N GLY A 30 2.47 -5.41 -8.41
CA GLY A 30 1.26 -6.18 -8.64
C GLY A 30 0.24 -5.90 -7.54
N ILE A 31 -1.00 -5.61 -7.90
CA ILE A 31 -2.12 -5.37 -6.99
C ILE A 31 -3.36 -6.06 -7.53
N ASP A 32 -4.27 -6.46 -6.64
CA ASP A 32 -5.57 -6.96 -7.04
C ASP A 32 -6.32 -5.94 -7.91
N LYS A 33 -6.98 -6.43 -8.96
CA LYS A 33 -7.63 -5.57 -9.96
C LYS A 33 -8.78 -4.76 -9.34
N ASN A 34 -9.62 -5.40 -8.53
CA ASN A 34 -10.77 -4.73 -7.93
C ASN A 34 -10.32 -3.71 -6.88
N LEU A 35 -9.30 -4.06 -6.08
CA LEU A 35 -8.70 -3.12 -5.13
C LEU A 35 -8.15 -1.88 -5.83
N LYS A 36 -7.44 -2.07 -6.94
CA LYS A 36 -6.91 -0.98 -7.76
C LYS A 36 -8.04 -0.07 -8.28
N GLU A 37 -9.04 -0.63 -8.95
CA GLU A 37 -10.13 0.13 -9.56
C GLU A 37 -10.92 0.93 -8.51
N ASN A 38 -11.23 0.31 -7.36
CA ASN A 38 -11.91 0.99 -6.25
C ASN A 38 -11.07 2.12 -5.65
N ALA A 39 -9.78 1.89 -5.44
CA ALA A 39 -8.88 2.91 -4.91
C ALA A 39 -8.72 4.08 -5.89
N GLU A 40 -8.59 3.81 -7.19
CA GLU A 40 -8.50 4.84 -8.23
C GLU A 40 -9.75 5.72 -8.29
N MET A 41 -10.94 5.13 -8.18
CA MET A 41 -12.21 5.87 -8.11
C MET A 41 -12.24 6.81 -6.89
N ILE A 42 -11.89 6.32 -5.70
CA ILE A 42 -11.87 7.14 -4.48
C ILE A 42 -10.82 8.26 -4.58
N LEU A 43 -9.64 7.97 -5.13
CA LEU A 43 -8.61 8.99 -5.32
C LEU A 43 -9.07 10.08 -6.29
N GLU A 44 -9.77 9.72 -7.36
CA GLU A 44 -10.31 10.67 -8.33
C GLU A 44 -11.35 11.60 -7.69
N GLU A 45 -12.25 11.07 -6.85
CA GLU A 45 -13.20 11.87 -6.05
C GLU A 45 -12.47 12.85 -5.10
N LEU A 46 -11.26 12.51 -4.65
CA LEU A 46 -10.38 13.39 -3.87
C LEU A 46 -9.55 14.35 -4.72
N GLY A 47 -9.71 14.36 -6.04
CA GLY A 47 -8.93 15.17 -6.98
C GLY A 47 -7.47 14.70 -7.13
N LEU A 48 -7.18 13.45 -6.79
CA LEU A 48 -5.86 12.84 -6.85
C LEU A 48 -5.80 11.78 -7.93
N ASN A 49 -4.71 11.76 -8.69
CA ASN A 49 -4.35 10.58 -9.47
C ASN A 49 -3.42 9.66 -8.65
N PRO A 50 -3.28 8.38 -9.03
CA PRO A 50 -2.44 7.43 -8.31
C PRO A 50 -0.98 7.87 -8.16
N THR A 51 -0.42 8.53 -9.18
CA THR A 51 0.97 9.01 -9.14
C THR A 51 1.15 10.06 -8.05
N THR A 52 0.21 10.99 -7.91
CA THR A 52 0.21 12.01 -6.86
C THR A 52 0.04 11.38 -5.48
N ALA A 53 -0.89 10.43 -5.32
CA ALA A 53 -1.11 9.73 -4.05
C ALA A 53 0.15 8.98 -3.59
N ILE A 54 0.79 8.21 -4.48
CA ILE A 54 2.04 7.51 -4.20
C ILE A 54 3.16 8.52 -3.88
N THR A 55 3.26 9.61 -4.62
CA THR A 55 4.26 10.65 -4.35
C THR A 55 4.09 11.26 -2.95
N ILE A 56 2.85 11.53 -2.53
CA ILE A 56 2.53 12.01 -1.18
C ILE A 56 2.95 10.97 -0.13
N LEU A 57 2.65 9.68 -0.36
CA LEU A 57 3.05 8.60 0.53
C LEU A 57 4.57 8.61 0.78
N TYR A 58 5.39 8.62 -0.28
CA TYR A 58 6.85 8.66 -0.15
C TYR A 58 7.34 9.93 0.57
N LYS A 59 6.74 11.09 0.28
CA LYS A 59 7.08 12.33 0.99
C LYS A 59 6.78 12.24 2.48
N GLN A 60 5.66 11.61 2.86
CA GLN A 60 5.34 11.43 4.28
C GLN A 60 6.30 10.46 4.96
N VAL A 61 6.71 9.37 4.29
CA VAL A 61 7.74 8.45 4.81
C VAL A 61 9.04 9.21 5.11
N VAL A 62 9.52 10.01 4.16
CA VAL A 62 10.75 10.80 4.34
C VAL A 62 10.60 11.85 5.43
N ALA A 63 9.44 12.53 5.51
CA ALA A 63 9.21 13.60 6.47
C ALA A 63 9.09 13.10 7.91
N ARG A 64 8.52 11.91 8.13
CA ARG A 64 8.26 11.37 9.47
C ARG A 64 9.29 10.34 9.93
N GLY A 65 9.99 9.72 8.99
CA GLY A 65 10.88 8.59 9.28
C GLY A 65 10.13 7.29 9.62
N GLU A 66 8.83 7.21 9.33
CA GLU A 66 7.94 6.08 9.61
C GLU A 66 6.89 5.90 8.50
N PHE A 67 6.19 4.76 8.48
CA PHE A 67 5.10 4.57 7.54
C PHE A 67 3.90 5.47 7.92
N PRO A 68 3.29 6.20 6.97
CA PRO A 68 2.40 7.30 7.28
C PRO A 68 0.97 6.89 7.63
N VAL A 69 0.71 5.58 7.75
CA VAL A 69 -0.51 5.02 8.33
C VAL A 69 -0.12 4.03 9.42
N GLU A 70 -0.95 3.94 10.44
CA GLU A 70 -0.72 3.03 11.56
C GLU A 70 -0.91 1.58 11.10
N ILE A 71 0.15 0.79 11.15
CA ILE A 71 0.09 -0.63 10.79
C ILE A 71 -0.38 -1.39 12.04
N LYS A 72 -1.70 -1.44 12.22
CA LYS A 72 -2.35 -2.17 13.29
C LYS A 72 -3.49 -3.03 12.75
N LEU A 73 -3.72 -4.15 13.40
CA LEU A 73 -4.95 -4.92 13.20
C LEU A 73 -6.13 -4.09 13.69
N SER A 74 -7.21 -4.09 12.91
CA SER A 74 -8.51 -3.61 13.36
C SER A 74 -9.03 -4.47 14.52
N GLU A 75 -9.97 -3.95 15.30
CA GLU A 75 -10.58 -4.73 16.37
C GLU A 75 -11.30 -5.97 15.83
N GLU A 76 -11.91 -5.87 14.66
CA GLU A 76 -12.54 -7.00 13.98
C GLU A 76 -11.52 -8.10 13.64
N GLU A 77 -10.39 -7.73 13.04
CA GLU A 77 -9.31 -8.69 12.75
C GLU A 77 -8.74 -9.33 14.02
N LYS A 78 -8.59 -8.53 15.09
CA LYS A 78 -8.17 -9.06 16.40
C LYS A 78 -9.19 -10.03 16.97
N GLN A 79 -10.48 -9.73 16.90
CA GLN A 79 -11.53 -10.65 17.37
C GLN A 79 -11.56 -11.92 16.52
N GLY A 80 -11.39 -11.81 15.20
CA GLY A 80 -11.29 -12.96 14.31
C GLY A 80 -10.12 -13.88 14.68
N ILE A 81 -8.93 -13.30 14.89
CA ILE A 81 -7.74 -14.05 15.35
C ILE A 81 -8.00 -14.68 16.72
N ARG A 82 -8.60 -13.94 17.65
CA ARG A 82 -8.92 -14.45 18.99
C ARG A 82 -9.90 -15.62 18.93
N LEU A 83 -10.95 -15.50 18.11
CA LEU A 83 -11.92 -16.58 17.91
C LEU A 83 -11.21 -17.82 17.36
N GLN A 84 -10.40 -17.68 16.32
CA GLN A 84 -9.61 -18.77 15.74
C GLN A 84 -8.69 -19.44 16.78
N GLN A 85 -8.06 -18.65 17.65
CA GLN A 85 -7.21 -19.18 18.72
C GLN A 85 -8.03 -19.97 19.76
N LEU A 86 -9.19 -19.45 20.17
CA LEU A 86 -10.05 -20.09 21.16
C LEU A 86 -10.70 -21.38 20.63
N THR A 87 -11.01 -21.43 19.33
CA THR A 87 -11.63 -22.60 18.69
C THR A 87 -10.61 -23.66 18.27
N LYS A 88 -9.30 -23.38 18.35
CA LYS A 88 -8.25 -24.28 17.85
C LYS A 88 -8.23 -25.63 18.55
N ASP A 89 -8.49 -25.63 19.85
CA ASP A 89 -8.48 -26.83 20.69
C ASP A 89 -9.91 -27.30 21.06
N MET A 90 -10.93 -26.71 20.44
CA MET A 90 -12.32 -27.10 20.66
C MET A 90 -12.61 -28.38 19.86
N PRO A 91 -13.23 -29.42 20.48
CA PRO A 91 -13.69 -30.57 19.72
C PRO A 91 -14.72 -30.11 18.69
N VAL A 92 -14.48 -30.44 17.42
CA VAL A 92 -15.39 -30.15 16.31
C VAL A 92 -16.09 -31.45 15.94
N ASP A 93 -17.37 -31.55 16.26
CA ASP A 93 -18.22 -32.66 15.83
C ASP A 93 -18.76 -32.38 14.44
N VAL A 94 -18.36 -33.22 13.47
CA VAL A 94 -18.83 -33.12 12.08
C VAL A 94 -20.17 -33.85 11.97
N LEU A 95 -21.24 -33.08 11.80
CA LEU A 95 -22.61 -33.56 11.61
C LEU A 95 -22.89 -33.80 10.11
N ASP A 96 -22.26 -34.82 9.55
CA ASP A 96 -22.36 -35.18 8.12
C ASP A 96 -23.38 -36.30 7.83
N THR A 97 -24.00 -36.88 8.84
CA THR A 97 -25.03 -37.92 8.71
C THR A 97 -26.28 -37.58 9.53
N ASP A 98 -27.44 -38.06 9.05
CA ASP A 98 -28.73 -37.87 9.72
C ASP A 98 -28.72 -38.46 11.14
N GLU A 99 -28.03 -39.59 11.35
CA GLU A 99 -27.87 -40.23 12.67
C GLU A 99 -27.10 -39.35 13.66
N LYS A 100 -25.99 -38.73 13.25
CA LYS A 100 -25.22 -37.82 14.11
C LYS A 100 -25.98 -36.54 14.44
N LEU A 101 -26.80 -36.06 13.50
CA LEU A 101 -27.70 -34.93 13.72
C LEU A 101 -28.75 -35.27 14.79
N GLU A 102 -29.35 -36.45 14.71
CA GLU A 102 -30.34 -36.91 15.69
C GLU A 102 -29.74 -37.12 17.08
N GLU A 103 -28.53 -37.68 17.18
CA GLU A 103 -27.82 -37.83 18.46
C GLU A 103 -27.57 -36.47 19.13
N TRP A 104 -27.03 -35.50 18.38
CA TRP A 104 -26.78 -34.15 18.90
C TRP A 104 -28.07 -33.44 19.36
N PHE A 105 -29.16 -33.59 18.61
CA PHE A 105 -30.44 -32.95 18.92
C PHE A 105 -31.10 -33.49 20.19
N ASN A 106 -30.79 -34.74 20.55
CA ASN A 106 -31.33 -35.40 21.75
C ASN A 106 -30.46 -35.20 22.99
N GLU A 107 -29.20 -34.74 22.85
CA GLU A 107 -28.28 -34.43 23.96
C GLU A 107 -28.36 -32.97 24.46
N ALA A 108 -29.00 -32.07 23.70
CA ALA A 108 -29.19 -30.65 24.02
C ALA A 108 -30.42 -30.39 24.92
#